data_AF-A0A2Z3UVG4-F1
#
_entry.id   AF-A0A2Z3UVG4-F1
#
_cell.length_a   1.000
_cell.length_b   1.000
_cell.length_c   1.000
_cell.angle_alpha   90.00
_cell.angle_beta   90.00
_cell.angle_gamma   90.00
#
_symmetry.space_group_name_H-M   'P 1'
#
loop_
_entity.id
_entity.type
_entity.pdbx_description
1 polymer ?
#
loop_
_entity_poly.entity_id
_entity_poly.type
_entity_poly.pdbx_seq_one_letter_code
_entity_poly.pdbx_strand_id
1 'polypeptide(L)'
;MSARYAWSERFPARHPVTEGSGHPAVGPLGDLYPPATEAEVRRLEERLGVELPPSYRRFLLFANGWGSDDDCRLLRIEEVGRLRDVDPSRAGSWSEPKPENSWSVPDELYFVYGLEQDSIHYRGEYVPDTLLIGHWGDGVALLNPHVSTAEGEWEAWYLEAGLPGANRYRSFWDLAMDELRMRYPS
;
A
#
# COMPACT_ATOMS: atom_id res chain seq x y z
N MET A 1 6.83 -8.56 22.32
CA MET A 1 7.05 -7.80 21.07
C MET A 1 6.19 -8.46 20.01
N SER A 2 5.17 -7.78 19.49
CA SER A 2 4.11 -8.41 18.69
C SER A 2 4.65 -8.82 17.31
N ALA A 3 4.94 -10.12 17.17
CA ALA A 3 5.52 -10.81 16.03
C ALA A 3 4.71 -10.75 14.73
N ARG A 4 3.54 -10.07 14.74
CA ARG A 4 2.58 -10.07 13.63
C ARG A 4 3.12 -9.44 12.33
N TYR A 5 4.09 -8.53 12.44
CA TYR A 5 4.66 -7.78 11.29
C TYR A 5 6.19 -7.81 11.32
N ALA A 6 6.78 -9.01 11.33
CA ALA A 6 8.23 -9.21 11.42
C ALA A 6 8.95 -8.90 10.08
N TRP A 7 8.95 -7.63 9.66
CA TRP A 7 9.61 -7.18 8.43
C TRP A 7 11.09 -7.59 8.35
N SER A 8 11.79 -7.59 9.47
CA SER A 8 13.20 -8.03 9.57
C SER A 8 13.45 -9.51 9.24
N GLU A 9 12.44 -10.37 9.38
CA GLU A 9 12.56 -11.79 9.01
C GLU A 9 12.41 -12.02 7.51
N ARG A 10 11.75 -11.09 6.81
CA ARG A 10 11.56 -11.12 5.35
C ARG A 10 12.61 -10.29 4.62
N PHE A 11 13.21 -9.32 5.30
CA PHE A 11 14.25 -8.45 4.78
C PHE A 11 15.46 -8.43 5.73
N PRO A 12 16.58 -9.08 5.36
CA PRO A 12 17.81 -8.92 6.14
C PRO A 12 18.26 -7.45 6.10
N ALA A 13 18.70 -6.93 7.25
CA ALA A 13 19.35 -5.62 7.31
C ALA A 13 20.57 -5.62 6.36
N ARG A 14 20.82 -4.49 5.66
CA ARG A 14 21.94 -4.36 4.73
C ARG A 14 23.23 -4.89 5.37
N HIS A 15 23.86 -5.87 4.72
CA HIS A 15 25.28 -6.10 4.93
C HIS A 15 26.02 -4.87 4.39
N PRO A 16 27.06 -4.37 5.09
CA PRO A 16 27.89 -3.32 4.53
C PRO A 16 28.44 -3.80 3.20
N VAL A 17 28.25 -3.00 2.15
CA VAL A 17 28.77 -3.29 0.81
C VAL A 17 30.29 -3.41 0.95
N THR A 18 30.80 -4.64 0.94
CA THR A 18 32.22 -4.88 0.70
C THR A 18 32.43 -4.64 -0.80
N GLU A 19 33.09 -3.52 -1.13
CA GLU A 19 33.60 -3.25 -2.47
C GLU A 19 34.40 -4.47 -2.94
N GLY A 20 33.89 -5.24 -3.91
CA GLY A 20 34.62 -6.42 -4.39
C GLY A 20 33.85 -7.51 -5.13
N SER A 21 32.53 -7.45 -5.30
CA SER A 21 31.82 -8.41 -6.15
C SER A 21 30.91 -7.70 -7.14
N GLY A 22 31.22 -7.84 -8.44
CA GLY A 22 30.55 -7.23 -9.59
C GLY A 22 29.16 -7.76 -9.91
N HIS A 23 28.36 -8.06 -8.89
CA HIS A 23 26.92 -8.27 -9.01
C HIS A 23 26.24 -7.47 -7.89
N PRO A 24 25.32 -6.55 -8.20
CA PRO A 24 24.56 -5.90 -7.15
C PRO A 24 23.72 -6.99 -6.48
N ALA A 25 23.98 -7.24 -5.20
CA ALA A 25 23.07 -8.00 -4.36
C ALA A 25 21.82 -7.15 -4.14
N VAL A 26 20.95 -7.13 -5.16
CA VAL A 26 19.62 -6.53 -5.06
C VAL A 26 18.86 -7.38 -4.04
N GLY A 27 18.64 -6.82 -2.85
CA GLY A 27 17.76 -7.44 -1.87
C GLY A 27 16.38 -7.70 -2.50
N PRO A 28 15.57 -8.62 -1.95
CA PRO A 28 14.30 -9.03 -2.55
C PRO A 28 13.23 -7.93 -2.64
N LEU A 29 13.54 -6.64 -2.48
CA LEU A 29 12.67 -5.50 -2.83
C LEU A 29 13.42 -4.28 -3.39
N GLY A 30 14.66 -4.43 -3.84
CA GLY A 30 15.49 -3.28 -4.21
C GLY A 30 15.91 -2.44 -3.00
N ASP A 31 16.33 -1.20 -3.26
CA ASP A 31 16.90 -0.29 -2.27
C ASP A 31 15.86 0.25 -1.28
N LEU A 32 15.75 -0.39 -0.11
CA LEU A 32 15.05 0.16 1.04
C LEU A 32 15.67 1.53 1.40
N TYR A 33 14.82 2.53 1.58
CA TYR A 33 15.24 3.81 2.11
C TYR A 33 15.50 3.72 3.62
N PRO A 34 16.34 4.61 4.19
CA PRO A 34 16.53 4.68 5.63
C PRO A 34 15.19 4.75 6.38
N PRO A 35 15.06 4.12 7.55
CA PRO A 35 13.83 4.17 8.32
C PRO A 35 13.41 5.60 8.65
N ALA A 36 12.12 5.87 8.63
CA ALA A 36 11.58 7.11 9.17
C ALA A 36 11.69 7.11 10.69
N THR A 37 11.88 8.28 11.27
CA THR A 37 11.84 8.48 12.71
C THR A 37 10.40 8.57 13.21
N GLU A 38 10.18 8.28 14.50
CA GLU A 38 8.86 8.46 15.13
C GLU A 38 8.32 9.90 14.97
N ALA A 39 9.21 10.90 15.01
CA ALA A 39 8.83 12.30 14.83
C ALA A 39 8.37 12.60 13.39
N GLU A 40 9.01 11.96 12.40
CA GLU A 40 8.62 12.08 10.99
C GLU A 40 7.28 11.42 10.70
N VAL A 41 7.08 10.21 11.23
CA VAL A 41 5.80 9.48 11.10
C VAL A 41 4.67 10.26 11.78
N ARG A 42 4.91 10.82 12.97
CA ARG A 42 3.92 11.68 13.63
C ARG A 42 3.58 12.94 12.84
N ARG A 43 4.56 13.59 12.22
CA ARG A 43 4.30 14.74 11.34
C ARG A 43 3.47 14.36 10.12
N LEU A 44 3.67 13.17 9.58
CA LEU A 44 2.83 12.63 8.50
C LEU A 44 1.38 12.46 8.96
N GLU A 45 1.15 11.83 10.10
CA GLU A 45 -0.18 11.67 10.71
C GLU A 45 -0.87 13.00 10.97
N GLU A 46 -0.15 13.97 11.55
CA GLU A 46 -0.62 15.34 11.78
C GLU A 46 -0.99 16.04 10.46
N ARG A 47 -0.17 15.88 9.41
CA ARG A 47 -0.43 16.45 8.08
C ARG A 47 -1.66 15.84 7.40
N LEU A 48 -1.87 14.54 7.57
CA LEU A 48 -3.00 13.81 6.96
C LEU A 48 -4.30 13.90 7.79
N GLY A 49 -4.18 14.28 9.06
CA GLY A 49 -5.28 14.35 10.02
C GLY A 49 -5.81 12.97 10.46
N VAL A 50 -4.94 11.95 10.47
CA VAL A 50 -5.30 10.54 10.73
C VAL A 50 -4.17 9.83 11.46
N GLU A 51 -4.49 8.79 12.24
CA GLU A 51 -3.49 7.83 12.73
C GLU A 51 -3.28 6.75 11.66
N LEU A 52 -2.04 6.43 11.33
CA LEU A 52 -1.74 5.45 10.28
C LEU A 52 -2.02 4.02 10.76
N PRO A 53 -2.44 3.11 9.86
CA PRO A 53 -2.67 1.72 10.23
C PRO A 53 -1.38 1.07 10.75
N PRO A 54 -1.45 0.25 11.82
CA PRO A 54 -0.25 -0.20 12.54
C PRO A 54 0.81 -0.88 11.67
N SER A 55 0.40 -1.69 10.69
CA SER A 55 1.33 -2.39 9.80
C SER A 55 2.12 -1.43 8.89
N TYR A 56 1.46 -0.41 8.33
CA TYR A 56 2.10 0.62 7.51
C TYR A 56 2.99 1.53 8.34
N ARG A 57 2.52 1.96 9.53
CA ARG A 57 3.32 2.74 10.48
C ARG A 57 4.63 2.02 10.82
N ARG A 58 4.54 0.73 11.19
CA ARG A 58 5.72 -0.09 11.50
C ARG A 58 6.64 -0.28 10.31
N PHE A 59 6.08 -0.37 9.11
CA PHE A 59 6.89 -0.42 7.90
C PHE A 59 7.69 0.88 7.72
N LEU A 60 7.07 2.06 7.86
CA LEU A 60 7.80 3.33 7.76
C LEU A 60 8.94 3.46 8.77
N LEU A 61 8.73 2.96 9.99
CA LEU A 61 9.76 2.88 11.05
C LEU A 61 10.85 1.82 10.78
N PHE A 62 10.63 0.94 9.81
CA PHE A 62 11.61 -0.04 9.34
C PHE A 62 12.32 0.45 8.06
N ALA A 63 11.60 1.06 7.13
CA ALA A 63 12.08 1.65 5.89
C ALA A 63 11.11 2.75 5.42
N ASN A 64 11.61 3.95 5.13
CA ASN A 64 10.81 5.05 4.60
C ASN A 64 10.55 4.87 3.10
N GLY A 65 9.81 3.82 2.72
CA GLY A 65 9.59 3.43 1.33
C GLY A 65 10.65 2.47 0.79
N TRP A 66 10.44 2.02 -0.45
CA TRP A 66 11.35 1.14 -1.17
C TRP A 66 11.26 1.40 -2.67
N GLY A 67 12.28 0.94 -3.40
CA GLY A 67 12.30 0.97 -4.86
C GLY A 67 12.67 2.36 -5.39
N SER A 68 13.70 2.40 -6.23
CA SER A 68 14.16 3.63 -6.90
C SER A 68 13.58 3.81 -8.29
N ASP A 69 12.95 2.77 -8.84
CA ASP A 69 12.57 2.65 -10.24
C ASP A 69 11.05 2.52 -10.36
N ASP A 70 10.49 2.87 -11.52
CA ASP A 70 9.04 2.96 -11.73
C ASP A 70 8.31 1.60 -11.71
N ASP A 71 9.04 0.48 -11.67
CA ASP A 71 8.45 -0.87 -11.75
C ASP A 71 7.68 -1.28 -10.48
N CYS A 72 8.20 -1.02 -9.28
CA CYS A 72 7.40 -0.97 -8.05
C CYS A 72 8.14 -0.18 -6.99
N ARG A 73 7.48 0.84 -6.46
CA ARG A 73 7.99 1.64 -5.36
C ARG A 73 6.93 1.86 -4.29
N LEU A 74 7.34 1.85 -3.03
CA LEU A 74 6.59 2.46 -1.95
C LEU A 74 7.10 3.87 -1.72
N LEU A 75 6.17 4.81 -1.68
CA LEU A 75 6.43 6.23 -1.51
C LEU A 75 7.06 6.50 -0.14
N ARG A 76 7.95 7.48 -0.14
CA ARG A 76 8.48 8.06 1.10
C ARG A 76 7.42 8.95 1.72
N ILE A 77 7.50 9.15 3.03
CA ILE A 77 6.51 9.93 3.80
C ILE A 77 6.25 11.34 3.27
N GLU A 78 7.18 11.95 2.55
CA GLU A 78 7.01 13.29 1.96
C GLU A 78 6.07 13.28 0.75
N GLU A 79 5.95 12.13 0.09
CA GLU A 79 5.18 11.94 -1.15
C GLU A 79 3.79 11.36 -0.87
N VAL A 80 3.57 10.76 0.30
CA VAL A 80 2.29 10.20 0.73
C VAL A 80 1.24 11.31 0.90
N GLY A 81 0.05 11.10 0.34
CA GLY A 81 -1.08 12.03 0.44
C GLY A 81 -2.40 11.37 0.07
N ARG A 82 -3.52 12.08 0.32
CA ARG A 82 -4.84 11.63 -0.14
C ARG A 82 -4.87 11.67 -1.66
N LEU A 83 -5.45 10.64 -2.27
CA LEU A 83 -5.45 10.48 -3.72
C LEU A 83 -6.08 11.69 -4.44
N ARG A 84 -7.16 12.26 -3.87
CA ARG A 84 -7.79 13.48 -4.42
C ARG A 84 -6.86 14.69 -4.51
N ASP A 85 -5.84 14.76 -3.66
CA ASP A 85 -4.93 15.91 -3.58
C ASP A 85 -3.68 15.68 -4.43
N VAL A 86 -3.15 14.44 -4.45
CA VAL A 86 -1.91 14.10 -5.14
C VAL A 86 -2.12 13.63 -6.59
N ASP A 87 -3.27 13.04 -6.90
CA ASP A 87 -3.67 12.59 -8.24
C ASP A 87 -5.19 12.75 -8.45
N PRO A 88 -5.68 13.99 -8.62
CA PRO A 88 -7.11 14.26 -8.77
C PRO A 88 -7.72 13.60 -10.01
N SER A 89 -6.93 13.42 -11.07
CA SER A 89 -7.39 12.78 -12.31
C SER A 89 -7.69 11.31 -12.06
N ARG A 90 -6.78 10.58 -11.40
CA ARG A 90 -7.03 9.19 -11.03
C ARG A 90 -8.16 9.09 -10.02
N ALA A 91 -8.20 9.96 -9.02
CA ALA A 91 -9.29 9.99 -8.06
C ALA A 91 -10.65 10.12 -8.78
N GLY A 92 -10.81 11.06 -9.71
CA GLY A 92 -12.03 11.25 -10.48
C GLY A 92 -12.44 10.00 -11.28
N SER A 93 -11.56 9.50 -12.14
CA SER A 93 -11.86 8.37 -13.05
C SER A 93 -12.32 7.11 -12.33
N TRP A 94 -11.85 6.87 -11.10
CA TRP A 94 -12.18 5.69 -10.31
C TRP A 94 -13.30 5.93 -9.29
N SER A 95 -13.75 7.17 -9.12
CA SER A 95 -14.87 7.51 -8.23
C SER A 95 -16.21 7.58 -8.93
N GLU A 96 -16.21 7.64 -10.26
CA GLU A 96 -17.43 7.77 -11.04
C GLU A 96 -18.30 6.52 -10.92
N PRO A 97 -19.60 6.68 -10.57
CA PRO A 97 -20.52 5.55 -10.59
C PRO A 97 -20.62 5.03 -12.03
N LYS A 98 -20.27 3.76 -12.24
CA LYS A 98 -20.48 3.11 -13.54
C LYS A 98 -21.99 3.07 -13.82
N PRO A 99 -22.44 3.33 -15.07
CA PRO A 99 -23.87 3.42 -15.43
C PRO A 99 -24.71 2.20 -15.02
N GLU A 100 -24.06 1.05 -14.86
CA GLU A 100 -24.63 -0.24 -14.52
C GLU A 100 -24.73 -0.53 -13.01
N ASN A 101 -24.11 0.29 -12.15
CA ASN A 101 -24.18 0.17 -10.69
C ASN A 101 -24.71 1.46 -10.05
N SER A 102 -26.03 1.50 -9.81
CA SER A 102 -26.64 2.46 -8.90
C SER A 102 -26.46 1.99 -7.46
N TRP A 103 -25.96 2.88 -6.60
CA TRP A 103 -25.67 2.71 -5.16
C TRP A 103 -24.39 1.94 -4.81
N SER A 104 -23.77 2.36 -3.70
CA SER A 104 -22.65 1.72 -3.03
C SER A 104 -22.75 0.20 -3.09
N VAL A 105 -21.65 -0.49 -3.40
CA VAL A 105 -21.59 -1.95 -3.38
C VAL A 105 -22.03 -2.47 -2.01
N PRO A 106 -23.02 -3.40 -1.93
CA PRO A 106 -23.49 -3.99 -0.67
C PRO A 106 -22.36 -4.69 0.12
N ASP A 107 -22.48 -4.70 1.45
CA ASP A 107 -21.50 -5.30 2.36
C ASP A 107 -21.20 -6.78 2.02
N GLU A 108 -22.22 -7.54 1.56
CA GLU A 108 -22.10 -8.96 1.23
C GLU A 108 -21.20 -9.22 0.02
N LEU A 109 -21.11 -8.25 -0.89
CA LEU A 109 -20.22 -8.28 -2.06
C LEU A 109 -18.89 -7.57 -1.77
N TYR A 110 -18.92 -6.55 -0.92
CA TYR A 110 -17.77 -5.72 -0.62
C TYR A 110 -16.78 -6.44 0.32
N PHE A 111 -17.23 -7.07 1.41
CA PHE A 111 -16.34 -7.65 2.42
C PHE A 111 -15.83 -9.07 2.10
N VAL A 112 -15.84 -9.45 0.82
CA VAL A 112 -15.19 -10.67 0.32
C VAL A 112 -13.74 -10.35 -0.03
N TYR A 113 -12.81 -11.07 0.58
CA TYR A 113 -11.36 -10.89 0.42
C TYR A 113 -10.69 -12.19 -0.04
N GLY A 114 -9.48 -12.09 -0.60
CA GLY A 114 -8.70 -13.24 -1.05
C GLY A 114 -9.11 -13.68 -2.46
N LEU A 115 -9.03 -14.97 -2.76
CA LEU A 115 -9.23 -15.51 -4.12
C LEU A 115 -10.69 -15.44 -4.60
N GLU A 116 -11.65 -15.32 -3.68
CA GLU A 116 -13.09 -15.27 -4.00
C GLU A 116 -13.59 -13.85 -4.26
N GLN A 117 -12.76 -12.83 -4.04
CA GLN A 117 -13.16 -11.45 -4.29
C GLN A 117 -13.30 -11.20 -5.79
N ASP A 118 -14.27 -10.37 -6.16
CA ASP A 118 -14.32 -9.75 -7.48
C ASP A 118 -13.89 -8.29 -7.35
N SER A 119 -12.87 -7.89 -8.12
CA SER A 119 -12.32 -6.54 -8.10
C SER A 119 -13.35 -5.47 -8.49
N ILE A 120 -14.41 -5.82 -9.23
CA ILE A 120 -15.49 -4.88 -9.57
C ILE A 120 -16.26 -4.39 -8.34
N HIS A 121 -16.24 -5.15 -7.23
CA HIS A 121 -17.02 -4.88 -6.03
C HIS A 121 -16.37 -3.87 -5.07
N TYR A 122 -15.59 -2.92 -5.58
CA TYR A 122 -15.05 -1.80 -4.79
C TYR A 122 -16.03 -0.62 -4.73
N ARG A 123 -15.86 0.24 -3.73
CA ARG A 123 -16.69 1.45 -3.51
C ARG A 123 -15.97 2.66 -4.04
N GLY A 124 -16.35 3.10 -5.25
CA GLY A 124 -15.74 4.25 -5.92
C GLY A 124 -15.77 5.52 -5.06
N GLU A 125 -16.80 5.70 -4.24
CA GLU A 125 -16.91 6.84 -3.33
C GLU A 125 -15.80 6.92 -2.27
N TYR A 126 -15.08 5.82 -1.99
CA TYR A 126 -13.95 5.83 -1.05
C TYR A 126 -12.65 6.26 -1.71
N VAL A 127 -12.51 6.10 -3.03
CA VAL A 127 -11.28 6.34 -3.79
C VAL A 127 -10.65 7.70 -3.48
N PRO A 128 -11.38 8.84 -3.46
CA PRO A 128 -10.77 10.15 -3.26
C PRO A 128 -10.12 10.31 -1.88
N ASP A 129 -10.58 9.58 -0.86
CA ASP A 129 -10.03 9.65 0.50
C ASP A 129 -8.90 8.65 0.76
N THR A 130 -8.66 7.72 -0.14
CA THR A 130 -7.57 6.75 0.03
C THR A 130 -6.21 7.44 0.06
N LEU A 131 -5.27 6.91 0.85
CA LEU A 131 -3.89 7.37 0.86
C LEU A 131 -3.09 6.66 -0.22
N LEU A 132 -2.47 7.42 -1.12
CA LEU A 132 -1.50 6.87 -2.07
C LEU A 132 -0.19 6.58 -1.34
N ILE A 133 0.21 5.30 -1.36
CA ILE A 133 1.43 4.83 -0.66
C ILE A 133 2.45 4.19 -1.59
N GLY A 134 2.12 3.93 -2.86
CA GLY A 134 3.04 3.31 -3.80
C GLY A 134 2.51 3.24 -5.23
N HIS A 135 3.44 2.99 -6.14
CA HIS A 135 3.16 2.69 -7.55
C HIS A 135 3.72 1.30 -7.84
N TRP A 136 2.91 0.42 -8.40
CA TRP A 136 3.29 -0.95 -8.75
C TRP A 136 2.91 -1.22 -10.20
N GLY A 137 3.90 -1.27 -11.09
CA GLY A 137 3.70 -1.23 -12.54
C GLY A 137 2.79 -0.08 -12.94
N ASP A 138 1.70 -0.40 -13.65
CA ASP A 138 0.69 0.56 -14.10
C ASP A 138 -0.37 0.90 -13.02
N GLY A 139 -0.30 0.23 -11.87
CA GLY A 139 -1.23 0.38 -10.75
C GLY A 139 -0.69 1.21 -9.60
N VAL A 140 -1.54 1.38 -8.59
CA VAL A 140 -1.23 2.08 -7.35
C VAL A 140 -1.61 1.27 -6.12
N ALA A 141 -0.77 1.36 -5.09
CA ALA A 141 -1.06 0.86 -3.76
C ALA A 141 -1.69 1.98 -2.91
N LEU A 142 -2.87 1.69 -2.36
CA LEU A 142 -3.69 2.64 -1.62
C LEU A 142 -4.05 2.12 -0.23
N LEU A 143 -4.26 3.00 0.74
CA LEU A 143 -4.86 2.67 2.04
C LEU A 143 -6.21 3.36 2.20
N ASN A 144 -7.24 2.59 2.52
CA ASN A 144 -8.62 3.07 2.63
C ASN A 144 -9.01 3.34 4.10
N PRO A 145 -9.12 4.63 4.52
CA PRO A 145 -9.49 4.97 5.89
C PRO A 145 -10.96 4.67 6.24
N HIS A 146 -11.82 4.44 5.25
CA HIS A 146 -13.26 4.20 5.48
C HIS A 146 -13.55 2.79 6.01
N VAL A 147 -12.60 1.87 5.87
CA VAL A 147 -12.73 0.48 6.30
C VAL A 147 -11.54 0.12 7.18
N SER A 148 -11.80 -0.08 8.47
CA SER A 148 -10.78 -0.45 9.45
C SER A 148 -11.18 -1.66 10.28
N THR A 149 -10.21 -2.50 10.64
CA THR A 149 -10.41 -3.60 11.60
C THR A 149 -10.48 -3.08 13.03
N ALA A 150 -10.88 -3.93 13.97
CA ALA A 150 -10.88 -3.59 15.40
C ALA A 150 -9.47 -3.31 15.95
N GLU A 151 -8.42 -3.78 15.27
CA GLU A 151 -7.01 -3.51 15.61
C GLU A 151 -6.47 -2.22 15.00
N GLY A 152 -7.30 -1.48 14.24
CA GLY A 152 -6.92 -0.23 13.58
C GLY A 152 -6.19 -0.42 12.24
N GLU A 153 -6.11 -1.64 11.71
CA GLU A 153 -5.62 -1.84 10.35
C GLU A 153 -6.64 -1.30 9.35
N TRP A 154 -6.16 -0.58 8.35
CA TRP A 154 -7.00 -0.10 7.25
C TRP A 154 -6.95 -1.11 6.12
N GLU A 155 -8.07 -1.22 5.42
CA GLU A 155 -8.11 -1.94 4.16
C GLU A 155 -7.08 -1.34 3.18
N ALA A 156 -6.37 -2.18 2.46
CA ALA A 156 -5.36 -1.78 1.48
C ALA A 156 -5.80 -2.24 0.10
N TRP A 157 -5.61 -1.40 -0.92
CA TRP A 157 -6.05 -1.67 -2.29
C TRP A 157 -4.86 -1.68 -3.24
N TYR A 158 -4.91 -2.58 -4.21
CA TYR A 158 -4.18 -2.44 -5.46
C TYR A 158 -5.19 -2.06 -6.55
N LEU A 159 -4.98 -0.89 -7.17
CA LEU A 159 -5.86 -0.32 -8.18
C LEU A 159 -5.08 -0.13 -9.48
N GLU A 160 -5.49 -0.80 -10.55
CA GLU A 160 -4.79 -0.82 -11.83
C GLU A 160 -5.80 -0.68 -12.98
N ALA A 161 -5.45 0.05 -14.04
CA ALA A 161 -6.31 0.23 -15.22
C ALA A 161 -6.64 -1.08 -15.95
N GLY A 162 -5.80 -2.12 -15.81
CA GLY A 162 -6.07 -3.46 -16.32
C GLY A 162 -7.13 -4.25 -15.55
N LEU A 163 -7.52 -3.78 -14.36
CA LEU A 163 -8.57 -4.39 -13.54
C LEU A 163 -9.91 -3.65 -13.70
N PRO A 164 -11.05 -4.36 -13.64
CA PRO A 164 -12.35 -3.70 -13.65
C PRO A 164 -12.64 -2.89 -12.37
N GLY A 165 -11.82 -3.04 -11.32
CA GLY A 165 -11.87 -2.30 -10.07
C GLY A 165 -10.63 -2.53 -9.19
N ALA A 166 -10.81 -2.70 -7.88
CA ALA A 166 -9.71 -2.80 -6.91
C ALA A 166 -9.57 -4.21 -6.33
N ASN A 167 -8.35 -4.74 -6.28
CA ASN A 167 -8.02 -5.87 -5.42
C ASN A 167 -7.80 -5.36 -3.99
N ARG A 168 -8.53 -5.93 -3.03
CA ARG A 168 -8.61 -5.45 -1.65
C ARG A 168 -8.02 -6.46 -0.68
N TYR A 169 -7.42 -5.91 0.36
CA TYR A 169 -6.66 -6.62 1.38
C TYR A 169 -7.02 -6.04 2.74
N ARG A 170 -7.01 -6.88 3.78
CA ARG A 170 -7.43 -6.46 5.13
C ARG A 170 -6.44 -5.53 5.82
N SER A 171 -5.22 -5.42 5.29
CA SER A 171 -4.16 -4.57 5.84
C SER A 171 -3.10 -4.27 4.78
N PHE A 172 -2.28 -3.24 5.03
CA PHE A 172 -1.06 -2.99 4.25
C PHE A 172 -0.13 -4.21 4.25
N TRP A 173 -0.01 -4.89 5.38
CA TRP A 173 0.81 -6.11 5.47
C TRP A 173 0.36 -7.18 4.47
N ASP A 174 -0.94 -7.46 4.40
CA ASP A 174 -1.47 -8.50 3.51
C ASP A 174 -1.20 -8.15 2.03
N LEU A 175 -1.39 -6.88 1.67
CA LEU A 175 -1.09 -6.35 0.34
C LEU A 175 0.42 -6.51 0.01
N ALA A 176 1.30 -6.05 0.91
CA ALA A 176 2.75 -6.11 0.70
C ALA A 176 3.29 -7.54 0.64
N MET A 177 2.72 -8.47 1.41
CA MET A 177 3.11 -9.89 1.38
C MET A 177 2.68 -10.58 0.08
N ASP A 178 1.52 -10.21 -0.47
CA ASP A 178 1.05 -10.74 -1.74
C ASP A 178 1.95 -10.29 -2.90
N GLU A 179 2.31 -8.99 -2.93
CA GLU A 179 3.24 -8.43 -3.92
C GLU A 179 4.62 -9.12 -3.87
N LEU A 180 5.17 -9.32 -2.67
CA LEU A 180 6.42 -10.06 -2.47
C LEU A 180 6.34 -11.49 -3.01
N ARG A 181 5.23 -12.17 -2.76
CA ARG A 181 5.02 -13.55 -3.21
C ARG A 181 4.93 -13.63 -4.73
N MET A 182 4.30 -12.64 -5.38
CA MET A 182 4.22 -12.58 -6.85
C MET A 182 5.58 -12.32 -7.50
N ARG A 183 6.39 -11.42 -6.91
CA ARG A 183 7.72 -11.08 -7.42
C ARG A 183 8.76 -12.17 -7.22
N TYR A 184 8.67 -12.92 -6.12
CA TYR A 184 9.62 -13.96 -5.76
C TYR A 184 8.91 -15.28 -5.47
N PRO A 185 8.40 -15.95 -6.53
CA PRO A 185 7.87 -17.30 -6.37
C PRO A 185 8.99 -18.23 -5.90
N SER A 186 8.71 -18.99 -4.84
CA SER A 186 9.64 -20.00 -4.28
C SER A 186 9.86 -21.17 -5.23
#